data_AF-A0A9P7ZNG8-F1
#
_entry.id   AF-A0A9P7ZNG8-F1
#
_cell.length_a   1.000
_cell.length_b   1.000
_cell.length_c   1.000
_cell.angle_alpha   90.00
_cell.angle_beta   90.00
_cell.angle_gamma   90.00
#
_symmetry.space_group_name_H-M   'P 1'
#
loop_
_entity.id
_entity.type
_entity.pdbx_description
1 polymer ?
#
loop_
_entity_poly.entity_id
_entity_poly.type
_entity_poly.pdbx_seq_one_letter_code
_entity_poly.pdbx_strand_id
1 'polypeptide(L)'
;MKTSIAIASAAAASSPRPTFSSTEPTRTRVLAATTAGLFPGEPNCNNVCSTYFIPSVDDASGSREGIRCQGCGDDDPDEVEVHLNDIHFTLYKSGGFMMTPADGGALLGQCFLESDDYFGPCMCGPGDANYGQKFIRCETDITAWDTDYYYG
;
A
#
# COMPACT_ATOMS: atom_id res chain seq x y z
N MET A 1 42.87 34.33 35.04
CA MET A 1 42.94 33.43 33.87
C MET A 1 41.67 32.60 33.85
N LYS A 2 40.91 32.64 32.74
CA LYS A 2 39.64 31.94 32.54
C LYS A 2 39.94 30.56 31.94
N THR A 3 39.36 29.49 32.46
CA THR A 3 39.35 28.17 31.81
C THR A 3 37.92 27.68 31.75
N SER A 4 37.29 27.77 30.57
CA SER A 4 35.98 27.21 30.29
C SER A 4 36.18 25.87 29.59
N ILE A 5 35.56 24.81 30.13
CA ILE A 5 35.49 23.48 29.53
C ILE A 5 34.28 23.47 28.60
N ALA A 6 34.50 23.23 27.30
CA ALA A 6 33.44 23.01 26.33
C ALA A 6 33.15 21.50 26.26
N ILE A 7 31.89 21.12 26.52
CA ILE A 7 31.39 19.75 26.30
C ILE A 7 30.90 19.69 24.85
N ALA A 8 31.56 18.88 24.03
CA ALA A 8 31.11 18.59 22.68
C ALA A 8 30.11 17.42 22.73
N SER A 9 28.84 17.69 22.43
CA SER A 9 27.85 16.65 22.20
C SER A 9 28.13 15.96 20.86
N ALA A 10 28.33 14.64 20.88
CA ALA A 10 28.38 13.83 19.67
C ALA A 10 26.96 13.61 19.15
N ALA A 11 26.62 14.24 18.02
CA ALA A 11 25.42 13.91 17.28
C ALA A 11 25.62 12.55 16.58
N ALA A 12 24.73 11.58 16.86
CA ALA A 12 24.68 10.33 16.13
C ALA A 12 24.38 10.62 14.66
N ALA A 13 25.27 10.19 13.76
CA ALA A 13 25.04 10.28 12.33
C ALA A 13 23.89 9.34 11.94
N SER A 14 22.68 9.88 11.81
CA SER A 14 21.59 9.18 11.15
C SER A 14 21.97 9.03 9.68
N SER A 15 22.16 7.78 9.24
CA SER A 15 22.44 7.46 7.85
C SER A 15 21.34 8.04 6.95
N PRO A 16 21.64 8.82 5.91
CA PRO A 16 20.62 9.38 5.05
C PRO A 16 19.90 8.24 4.31
N ARG A 17 18.60 8.06 4.60
CA ARG A 17 17.69 7.24 3.80
C ARG A 17 17.76 7.77 2.37
N PRO A 18 17.87 6.93 1.33
CA PRO A 18 17.98 7.41 -0.04
C PRO A 18 16.72 8.20 -0.40
N THR A 19 16.85 9.52 -0.54
CA THR A 19 15.80 10.37 -1.09
C THR A 19 15.76 10.16 -2.59
N PHE A 20 14.90 9.25 -3.04
CA PHE A 20 14.56 9.16 -4.45
C PHE A 20 13.62 10.33 -4.78
N SER A 21 14.13 11.27 -5.58
CA SER A 21 13.35 12.37 -6.13
C SER A 21 12.36 11.81 -7.16
N SER A 22 11.18 11.38 -6.72
CA SER A 22 10.04 11.11 -7.59
C SER A 22 9.00 12.20 -7.36
N THR A 23 8.86 13.10 -8.31
CA THR A 23 7.85 14.18 -8.32
C THR A 23 6.45 13.68 -8.68
N GLU A 24 6.19 12.37 -8.65
CA GLU A 24 4.86 11.80 -8.83
C GLU A 24 4.46 10.99 -7.60
N PRO A 25 3.24 11.21 -7.05
CA PRO A 25 2.75 10.45 -5.91
C PRO A 25 2.75 8.97 -6.25
N THR A 26 3.26 8.15 -5.35
CA THR A 26 3.36 6.71 -5.59
C THR A 26 1.94 6.14 -5.62
N ARG A 27 1.58 5.58 -6.78
CA ARG A 27 0.21 5.14 -7.04
C ARG A 27 -0.01 3.72 -6.55
N THR A 28 -0.53 3.55 -5.35
CA THR A 28 -0.83 2.20 -4.83
C THR A 28 -2.17 1.71 -5.37
N ARG A 29 -2.20 0.53 -6.00
CA ARG A 29 -3.43 -0.12 -6.47
C ARG A 29 -3.70 -1.41 -5.74
N VAL A 30 -4.97 -1.68 -5.43
CA VAL A 30 -5.45 -2.88 -4.71
C VAL A 30 -6.37 -3.68 -5.64
N LEU A 31 -6.21 -5.01 -5.69
CA LEU A 31 -7.06 -5.96 -6.43
C LEU A 31 -7.98 -6.67 -5.44
N ALA A 32 -9.30 -6.68 -5.66
CA ALA A 32 -10.22 -7.30 -4.71
C ALA A 32 -11.06 -8.40 -5.38
N ALA A 33 -10.82 -9.65 -4.99
CA ALA A 33 -11.80 -10.73 -5.10
C ALA A 33 -11.48 -11.81 -4.03
N THR A 34 -10.24 -12.29 -3.99
CA THR A 34 -9.72 -13.22 -2.97
C THR A 34 -8.36 -12.82 -2.43
N THR A 35 -7.60 -12.04 -3.18
CA THR A 35 -6.29 -11.51 -2.80
C THR A 35 -6.05 -10.15 -3.48
N ALA A 36 -5.20 -9.28 -2.90
CA ALA A 36 -4.76 -8.06 -3.54
C ALA A 36 -3.25 -7.97 -3.73
N GLY A 37 -2.81 -7.40 -4.84
CA GLY A 37 -1.45 -6.90 -4.99
C GLY A 37 -1.39 -5.42 -4.69
N LEU A 38 -0.28 -4.93 -4.15
CA LEU A 38 0.09 -3.51 -4.12
C LEU A 38 1.15 -3.24 -5.17
N PHE A 39 0.97 -2.18 -5.95
CA PHE A 39 1.85 -1.84 -7.06
C PHE A 39 2.27 -0.38 -6.98
N PRO A 40 3.54 -0.03 -7.28
CA PRO A 40 3.95 1.35 -7.48
C PRO A 40 3.56 1.80 -8.89
N GLY A 41 2.29 2.13 -9.13
CA GLY A 41 1.81 2.49 -10.45
C GLY A 41 0.73 1.58 -11.02
N GLU A 42 0.51 1.73 -12.32
CA GLU A 42 -0.31 0.79 -13.08
C GLU A 42 0.39 -0.58 -13.14
N PRO A 43 -0.31 -1.68 -12.79
CA PRO A 43 0.29 -3.01 -12.81
C PRO A 43 0.68 -3.40 -14.23
N ASN A 44 1.92 -3.86 -14.40
CA ASN A 44 2.39 -4.53 -15.60
C ASN A 44 2.83 -5.96 -15.25
N CYS A 45 3.06 -6.80 -16.26
CA CYS A 45 3.36 -8.21 -16.00
C CYS A 45 4.66 -8.45 -15.22
N ASN A 46 5.64 -7.56 -15.27
CA ASN A 46 6.85 -7.72 -14.45
C ASN A 46 6.50 -7.57 -12.96
N ASN A 47 5.81 -6.48 -12.60
CA ASN A 47 5.42 -6.24 -11.22
C ASN A 47 4.38 -7.27 -10.73
N VAL A 48 3.44 -7.68 -11.58
CA VAL A 48 2.45 -8.73 -11.24
C VAL A 48 3.12 -10.05 -10.88
N CYS A 49 4.13 -10.46 -11.64
CA CYS A 49 4.81 -11.74 -11.40
C CYS A 49 5.75 -11.73 -10.20
N SER A 50 6.18 -10.55 -9.73
CA SER A 50 7.03 -10.39 -8.54
C SER A 50 6.27 -9.94 -7.29
N THR A 51 4.99 -9.55 -7.43
CA THR A 51 4.17 -9.04 -6.33
C THR A 51 3.72 -10.17 -5.41
N TYR A 52 3.78 -9.92 -4.10
CA TYR A 52 3.05 -10.72 -3.13
C TYR A 52 1.56 -10.35 -3.13
N PHE A 53 0.71 -11.36 -3.29
CA PHE A 53 -0.72 -11.20 -3.21
C PHE A 53 -1.21 -11.42 -1.78
N ILE A 54 -1.68 -10.34 -1.19
CA ILE A 54 -2.21 -10.25 0.17
C ILE A 54 -3.56 -10.96 0.23
N PRO A 55 -3.79 -11.91 1.15
CA PRO A 55 -5.06 -12.61 1.25
C PRO A 55 -6.19 -11.69 1.72
N SER A 56 -7.39 -11.94 1.19
CA SER A 56 -8.63 -11.41 1.77
C SER A 56 -8.91 -12.09 3.11
N VAL A 57 -9.28 -11.32 4.12
CA VAL A 57 -9.59 -11.80 5.47
C VAL A 57 -10.90 -11.18 5.98
N ASP A 58 -11.59 -11.90 6.86
CA ASP A 58 -12.82 -11.40 7.50
C ASP A 58 -12.55 -10.26 8.49
N ASP A 59 -11.33 -10.17 9.01
CA ASP A 59 -10.90 -9.20 10.02
C ASP A 59 -9.40 -8.89 9.83
N ALA A 60 -9.11 -7.67 9.38
CA ALA A 60 -7.78 -7.15 9.14
C ALA A 60 -7.31 -6.25 10.29
N SER A 61 -7.64 -6.60 11.55
CA SER A 61 -7.29 -5.80 12.72
C SER A 61 -6.39 -6.55 13.73
N GLY A 62 -5.79 -5.78 14.65
CA GLY A 62 -4.98 -6.33 15.74
C GLY A 62 -3.67 -6.95 15.25
N SER A 63 -3.58 -8.29 15.27
CA SER A 63 -2.41 -9.03 14.77
C SER A 63 -2.69 -9.80 13.48
N ARG A 64 -3.81 -9.50 12.80
CA ARG A 64 -4.25 -10.20 11.59
C ARG A 64 -3.99 -9.34 10.38
N GLU A 65 -3.00 -9.73 9.59
CA GLU A 65 -2.69 -9.07 8.34
C GLU A 65 -3.57 -9.57 7.20
N GLY A 66 -3.88 -8.68 6.28
CA GLY A 66 -4.72 -8.99 5.14
C GLY A 66 -5.47 -7.76 4.64
N ILE A 67 -6.41 -8.03 3.74
CA ILE A 67 -7.34 -7.03 3.25
C ILE A 67 -8.74 -7.49 3.54
N ARG A 68 -9.53 -6.61 4.15
CA ARG A 68 -10.97 -6.83 4.30
C ARG A 68 -11.68 -5.89 3.35
N CYS A 69 -12.61 -6.43 2.57
CA CYS A 69 -13.48 -5.61 1.75
C CYS A 69 -14.95 -5.86 2.12
N GLN A 70 -15.64 -4.79 2.49
CA GLN A 70 -17.07 -4.80 2.72
C GLN A 70 -17.78 -4.14 1.53
N GLY A 71 -18.80 -4.82 1.01
CA GLY A 71 -19.50 -4.37 -0.18
C GLY A 71 -18.74 -4.64 -1.49
N CYS A 72 -17.64 -5.40 -1.48
CA CYS A 72 -17.03 -5.89 -2.71
C CYS A 72 -17.97 -6.90 -3.41
N GLY A 73 -18.20 -6.68 -4.71
CA GLY A 73 -19.08 -7.49 -5.55
C GLY A 73 -19.31 -6.79 -6.88
N ASP A 74 -20.57 -6.76 -7.34
CA ASP A 74 -20.96 -6.02 -8.54
C ASP A 74 -21.03 -4.50 -8.32
N ASP A 75 -20.96 -4.05 -7.05
CA ASP A 75 -21.04 -2.65 -6.64
C ASP A 75 -19.68 -2.11 -6.13
N ASP A 76 -19.57 -0.78 -6.07
CA ASP A 76 -18.47 -0.08 -5.39
C ASP A 76 -18.41 -0.46 -3.90
N PRO A 77 -17.21 -0.68 -3.34
CA PRO A 77 -17.05 -1.12 -1.95
C PRO A 77 -17.53 -0.04 -0.99
N ASP A 78 -18.17 -0.45 0.09
CA ASP A 78 -18.50 0.45 1.19
C ASP A 78 -17.25 0.76 2.01
N GLU A 79 -16.40 -0.26 2.19
CA GLU A 79 -15.19 -0.19 3.00
C GLU A 79 -14.09 -1.11 2.48
N VAL A 80 -12.86 -0.61 2.46
CA VAL A 80 -11.66 -1.43 2.25
C VAL A 80 -10.68 -1.16 3.38
N GLU A 81 -10.38 -2.18 4.16
CA GLU A 81 -9.40 -2.14 5.25
C GLU A 81 -8.16 -2.93 4.83
N VAL A 82 -7.00 -2.33 5.03
CA VAL A 82 -5.69 -2.91 4.72
C VAL A 82 -4.86 -2.92 5.98
N HIS A 83 -4.32 -4.08 6.35
CA HIS A 83 -3.39 -4.22 7.45
C HIS A 83 -2.21 -5.11 7.05
N LEU A 84 -1.02 -4.50 7.01
CA LEU A 84 0.23 -5.11 6.56
C LEU A 84 1.37 -4.54 7.40
N ASN A 85 1.99 -5.36 8.24
CA ASN A 85 3.04 -4.93 9.17
C ASN A 85 2.62 -3.65 9.92
N ASP A 86 3.36 -2.55 9.74
CA ASP A 86 3.13 -1.27 10.40
C ASP A 86 2.08 -0.39 9.69
N ILE A 87 1.53 -0.83 8.56
CA ILE A 87 0.53 -0.08 7.79
C ILE A 87 -0.86 -0.63 8.09
N HIS A 88 -1.70 0.18 8.72
CA HIS A 88 -3.10 -0.13 8.96
C HIS A 88 -3.98 1.08 8.63
N PHE A 89 -4.80 0.96 7.58
CA PHE A 89 -5.73 2.01 7.18
C PHE A 89 -7.03 1.46 6.62
N THR A 90 -8.06 2.30 6.66
CA THR A 90 -9.37 2.02 6.11
C THR A 90 -9.80 3.11 5.14
N LEU A 91 -10.41 2.68 4.04
CA LEU A 91 -11.05 3.51 3.03
C LEU A 91 -12.55 3.38 3.18
N TYR A 92 -13.25 4.48 3.38
CA TYR A 92 -14.70 4.51 3.47
C TYR A 92 -15.30 5.21 2.25
N LYS A 93 -16.31 4.61 1.62
CA LYS A 93 -17.08 5.25 0.54
C LYS A 93 -17.70 6.57 1.00
N SER A 94 -18.29 6.58 2.20
CA SER A 94 -18.87 7.76 2.83
C SER A 94 -17.84 8.87 3.12
N GLY A 95 -16.58 8.49 3.32
CA GLY A 95 -15.46 9.40 3.51
C GLY A 95 -14.78 9.83 2.21
N GLY A 96 -15.33 9.48 1.04
CA GLY A 96 -14.71 9.78 -0.26
C GLY A 96 -13.40 9.02 -0.50
N PHE A 97 -13.26 7.84 0.10
CA PHE A 97 -12.08 6.97 -0.01
C PHE A 97 -10.76 7.62 0.45
N MET A 98 -10.81 8.46 1.49
CA MET A 98 -9.61 8.92 2.17
C MET A 98 -8.94 7.78 2.96
N MET A 99 -7.60 7.72 2.92
CA MET A 99 -6.82 6.75 3.69
C MET A 99 -6.79 7.13 5.16
N THR A 100 -7.73 6.56 5.92
CA THR A 100 -7.89 6.85 7.35
C THR A 100 -7.04 5.86 8.15
N PRO A 101 -6.00 6.30 8.87
CA PRO A 101 -5.17 5.39 9.65
C PRO A 101 -5.94 4.84 10.86
N ALA A 102 -5.68 3.59 11.22
CA ALA A 102 -6.38 2.94 12.33
C ALA A 102 -6.04 3.53 13.72
N ASP A 103 -4.88 4.19 13.84
CA ASP A 103 -4.45 4.87 15.07
C ASP A 103 -5.10 6.24 15.29
N GLY A 104 -5.94 6.70 14.36
CA GLY A 104 -6.58 8.02 14.40
C GLY A 104 -5.64 9.18 14.07
N GLY A 105 -4.47 8.90 13.51
CA GLY A 105 -3.51 9.88 13.04
C GLY A 105 -3.97 10.68 11.81
N ALA A 106 -3.03 11.41 11.21
CA ALA A 106 -3.29 12.17 9.99
C ALA A 106 -3.61 11.24 8.80
N LEU A 107 -4.48 11.71 7.90
CA LEU A 107 -4.80 10.97 6.67
C LEU A 107 -3.54 10.67 5.86
N LEU A 108 -3.46 9.44 5.35
CA LEU A 108 -2.27 8.90 4.66
C LEU A 108 -2.28 9.14 3.14
N GLY A 109 -3.37 9.68 2.61
CA GLY A 109 -3.59 9.87 1.19
C GLY A 109 -5.06 9.82 0.81
N GLN A 110 -5.31 9.83 -0.50
CA GLN A 110 -6.64 9.73 -1.07
C GLN A 110 -6.67 8.63 -2.14
N CYS A 111 -7.74 7.86 -2.18
CA CYS A 111 -7.93 6.83 -3.18
C CYS A 111 -9.13 7.10 -4.09
N PHE A 112 -9.09 6.48 -5.26
CA PHE A 112 -10.06 6.62 -6.34
C PHE A 112 -10.41 5.23 -6.86
N LEU A 113 -11.70 4.96 -7.07
CA LEU A 113 -12.12 3.71 -7.69
C LEU A 113 -11.77 3.72 -9.19
N GLU A 114 -11.25 2.61 -9.68
CA GLU A 114 -10.92 2.39 -11.10
C GLU A 114 -11.41 1.01 -11.56
N SER A 115 -12.67 0.68 -11.23
CA SER A 115 -13.29 -0.63 -11.41
C SER A 115 -13.43 -1.10 -12.86
N ASP A 116 -13.27 -0.21 -13.85
CA ASP A 116 -13.42 -0.52 -15.27
C ASP A 116 -12.14 -1.03 -15.96
N ASP A 117 -11.03 -1.15 -15.23
CA ASP A 117 -9.73 -1.46 -15.82
C ASP A 117 -9.24 -2.87 -15.42
N TYR A 118 -8.75 -3.62 -16.40
CA TYR A 118 -8.34 -5.02 -16.27
C TYR A 118 -6.89 -5.17 -16.66
N PHE A 119 -6.15 -6.03 -15.95
CA PHE A 119 -4.81 -6.43 -16.35
C PHE A 119 -4.74 -7.95 -16.58
N GLY A 120 -3.87 -8.32 -17.53
CA GLY A 120 -3.58 -9.70 -17.88
C GLY A 120 -3.99 -10.07 -19.31
N PRO A 121 -3.68 -11.31 -19.75
CA PRO A 121 -2.92 -12.33 -19.03
C PRO A 121 -1.46 -11.95 -18.79
N CYS A 122 -0.95 -12.21 -17.59
CA CYS A 122 0.48 -12.17 -17.28
C CYS A 122 0.99 -13.57 -16.99
N MET A 123 1.91 -14.05 -17.83
CA MET A 123 2.49 -15.39 -17.71
C MET A 123 3.70 -15.34 -16.76
N CYS A 124 3.54 -15.84 -15.54
CA CYS A 124 4.58 -15.79 -14.50
C CYS A 124 5.36 -17.11 -14.34
N GLY A 125 4.97 -18.12 -15.12
CA GLY A 125 5.58 -19.45 -15.15
C GLY A 125 4.89 -20.33 -16.20
N PRO A 126 5.44 -21.52 -16.51
CA PRO A 126 4.79 -22.46 -17.42
C PRO A 126 3.41 -22.90 -16.91
N GLY A 127 2.34 -22.38 -17.52
CA GLY A 127 0.95 -22.66 -17.13
C GLY A 127 0.35 -21.69 -16.12
N ASP A 128 1.14 -20.74 -15.60
CA ASP A 128 0.69 -19.77 -14.60
C ASP A 128 0.30 -18.46 -15.28
N ALA A 129 -1.00 -18.25 -15.47
CA ALA A 129 -1.57 -17.02 -16.00
C ALA A 129 -2.26 -16.23 -14.88
N ASN A 130 -1.73 -15.04 -14.60
CA ASN A 130 -2.32 -14.10 -13.66
C ASN A 130 -3.20 -13.09 -14.40
N TYR A 131 -4.33 -12.79 -13.80
CA TYR A 131 -5.33 -11.85 -14.28
C TYR A 131 -5.86 -11.06 -13.09
N GLY A 132 -6.40 -9.87 -13.33
CA GLY A 132 -7.14 -9.19 -12.28
C GLY A 132 -7.78 -7.90 -12.72
N GLN A 133 -8.66 -7.41 -11.85
CA GLN A 133 -9.39 -6.16 -12.02
C GLN A 133 -8.77 -5.09 -11.11
N LYS A 134 -8.38 -3.96 -11.70
CA LYS A 134 -7.94 -2.80 -10.93
C LYS A 134 -9.18 -2.26 -10.20
N PHE A 135 -9.09 -2.06 -8.89
CA PHE A 135 -10.27 -1.62 -8.11
C PHE A 135 -10.07 -0.23 -7.52
N ILE A 136 -8.88 0.05 -7.00
CA ILE A 136 -8.56 1.30 -6.31
C ILE A 136 -7.20 1.81 -6.79
N ARG A 137 -7.06 3.12 -7.01
CA ARG A 137 -5.79 3.85 -7.16
C ARG A 137 -5.66 4.86 -6.04
N CYS A 138 -4.57 4.84 -5.29
CA CYS A 138 -4.29 5.78 -4.21
C CYS A 138 -3.19 6.77 -4.59
N GLU A 139 -3.34 8.02 -4.17
CA GLU A 139 -2.31 9.05 -4.15
C GLU A 139 -1.81 9.16 -2.71
N THR A 140 -0.64 8.61 -2.46
CA THR A 140 -0.06 8.45 -1.13
C THR A 140 1.47 8.38 -1.21
N ASP A 141 2.12 8.66 -0.08
CA ASP A 141 3.55 8.40 0.10
C ASP A 141 3.82 6.94 0.50
N ILE A 142 2.77 6.16 0.82
CA ILE A 142 2.87 4.74 1.11
C ILE A 142 3.05 3.96 -0.19
N THR A 143 4.18 3.30 -0.29
CA THR A 143 4.56 2.50 -1.44
C THR A 143 4.42 1.01 -1.12
N ALA A 144 4.35 0.17 -2.16
CA ALA A 144 4.40 -1.28 -1.98
C ALA A 144 5.68 -1.75 -1.24
N TRP A 145 6.75 -0.94 -1.28
CA TRP A 145 8.01 -1.19 -0.58
C TRP A 145 7.97 -0.87 0.91
N ASP A 146 6.99 -0.08 1.35
CA ASP A 146 6.76 0.15 2.78
C ASP A 146 6.04 -1.04 3.43
N THR A 147 5.60 -2.00 2.61
CA THR A 147 5.20 -3.32 3.06
C THR A 147 6.37 -4.26 2.79
N ASP A 148 6.83 -5.04 3.79
CA ASP A 148 7.88 -6.07 3.61
C ASP A 148 7.48 -7.21 2.63
N TYR A 149 6.36 -7.05 1.95
CA TYR A 149 5.74 -7.96 1.02
C TYR A 149 6.14 -7.71 -0.45
N TYR A 150 6.97 -6.71 -0.74
CA TYR A 150 7.51 -6.55 -2.09
C TYR A 150 8.82 -7.32 -2.27
N TYR A 151 8.78 -8.43 -3.00
CA TYR A 151 10.00 -9.09 -3.49
C TYR A 151 10.45 -8.42 -4.78
N GLY A 152 11.42 -7.51 -4.67
CA GLY A 152 12.16 -6.97 -5.81
C GLY A 152 13.19 -7.95 -6.35
#